data_AF-A0ABD1LDH4-F1
#
_entry.id   AF-A0ABD1LDH4-F1
#
_cell.length_a   1.000
_cell.length_b   1.000
_cell.length_c   1.000
_cell.angle_alpha   90.00
_cell.angle_beta   90.00
_cell.angle_gamma   90.00
#
_symmetry.space_group_name_H-M   'P 1'
#
loop_
_entity.id
_entity.type
_entity.pdbx_description
1 polymer ?
#
loop_
_entity_poly.entity_id
_entity_poly.type
_entity_poly.pdbx_seq_one_letter_code
_entity_poly.pdbx_strand_id
1 'polypeptide(L)'
;MTTAARPTWAPAKGGNEQGGTRIFGPSQKYSSRDIASHTNLKPRKEGQDTQDELKRRNLRDELEDREQRHFSSKNKSYGSKREIEDHIVARSVDADDSDVEVKSDDERLIIWRELYERQQQEEELKVKEAELLRGNPLLNNPTSFNVKRRFESRLFIKQAVKPITVFCLLPLTLLSLFEFLYTLDLFRWDDDVVFKNQARGETKTAKRFINDTIRNDFHRKFLQKYMK
;
A
#
# COMPACT_ATOMS: atom_id res chain seq x y z
N MET A 1 -46.01 -32.20 6.05
CA MET A 1 -44.56 -32.20 6.36
C MET A 1 -44.37 -32.64 7.80
N THR A 2 -43.36 -33.46 8.11
CA THR A 2 -43.13 -33.98 9.48
C THR A 2 -42.24 -33.03 10.29
N THR A 3 -42.37 -33.07 11.62
CA THR A 3 -41.64 -32.22 12.57
C THR A 3 -40.30 -32.82 13.05
N ALA A 4 -39.84 -33.89 12.40
CA ALA A 4 -38.67 -34.65 12.84
C ALA A 4 -37.34 -33.89 12.63
N ALA A 5 -37.20 -33.14 11.54
CA ALA A 5 -36.06 -32.26 11.31
C ALA A 5 -36.25 -30.97 12.11
N ARG A 6 -35.50 -30.81 13.20
CA ARG A 6 -35.53 -29.64 14.07
C ARG A 6 -34.12 -29.14 14.38
N PRO A 7 -33.90 -27.82 14.50
CA PRO A 7 -32.61 -27.27 14.93
C PRO A 7 -32.36 -27.59 16.41
N THR A 8 -31.08 -27.58 16.79
CA THR A 8 -30.65 -27.70 18.19
C THR A 8 -30.56 -26.32 18.83
N TRP A 9 -31.50 -25.98 19.72
CA TRP A 9 -31.48 -24.71 20.46
C TRP A 9 -30.59 -24.75 21.71
N ALA A 10 -30.50 -25.92 22.35
CA ALA A 10 -29.64 -26.17 23.50
C ALA A 10 -28.64 -27.28 23.17
N PRO A 11 -27.32 -27.06 23.34
CA PRO A 11 -26.33 -28.12 23.15
C PRO A 11 -26.41 -29.15 24.29
N ALA A 12 -25.93 -30.36 24.02
CA ALA A 12 -25.78 -31.37 25.07
C ALA A 12 -24.78 -30.89 26.14
N LYS A 13 -25.17 -30.97 27.42
CA LYS A 13 -24.32 -30.56 28.54
C LYS A 13 -23.47 -31.74 29.00
N GLY A 14 -22.14 -31.59 28.98
CA GLY A 14 -21.21 -32.57 29.55
C GLY A 14 -21.45 -32.75 31.06
N GLY A 15 -21.41 -33.99 31.53
CA GLY A 15 -21.74 -34.33 32.92
C GLY A 15 -21.81 -35.85 33.14
N ASN A 16 -23.03 -36.37 33.30
CA ASN A 16 -23.30 -37.73 33.80
C ASN A 16 -22.81 -38.89 32.91
N GLU A 17 -22.51 -38.66 31.64
CA GLU A 17 -22.15 -39.72 30.70
C GLU A 17 -20.70 -39.59 30.25
N GLN A 18 -19.96 -40.67 30.52
CA GLN A 18 -18.56 -40.93 30.22
C GLN A 18 -17.61 -39.73 30.18
N GLY A 19 -17.07 -39.39 31.35
CA GLY A 19 -15.97 -38.42 31.49
C GLY A 19 -16.24 -37.29 32.48
N GLY A 20 -17.47 -37.17 32.99
CA GLY A 20 -17.77 -36.36 34.17
C GLY A 20 -17.97 -37.19 35.45
N THR A 21 -18.46 -36.56 36.51
CA THR A 21 -18.78 -37.15 37.82
C THR A 21 -19.82 -38.26 37.67
N ARG A 22 -19.37 -39.52 37.52
CA ARG A 22 -20.26 -40.63 37.16
C ARG A 22 -21.08 -41.14 38.35
N ILE A 23 -22.39 -41.27 38.16
CA ILE A 23 -23.32 -42.03 39.01
C ILE A 23 -23.33 -43.53 38.62
N PHE A 24 -22.81 -43.89 37.43
CA PHE A 24 -22.70 -45.26 36.93
C PHE A 24 -21.25 -45.77 36.93
N GLY A 25 -21.08 -47.07 37.18
CA GLY A 25 -19.78 -47.73 37.31
C GLY A 25 -18.86 -47.61 36.08
N PRO A 26 -17.53 -47.70 36.26
CA PRO A 26 -16.57 -47.56 35.17
C PRO A 26 -16.72 -48.68 34.14
N SER A 27 -16.72 -48.30 32.86
CA SER A 27 -16.75 -49.23 31.72
C SER A 27 -15.35 -49.76 31.44
N GLN A 28 -15.23 -51.03 31.06
CA GLN A 28 -13.98 -51.68 30.63
C GLN A 28 -13.64 -51.46 29.14
N LYS A 29 -14.49 -50.72 28.42
CA LYS A 29 -14.29 -50.40 26.99
C LYS A 29 -13.30 -49.24 26.86
N TYR A 30 -12.29 -49.40 26.00
CA TYR A 30 -11.34 -48.34 25.63
C TYR A 30 -11.26 -48.22 24.09
N SER A 31 -10.97 -47.02 23.60
CA SER A 31 -10.70 -46.77 22.18
C SER A 31 -9.23 -46.98 21.85
N SER A 32 -8.90 -47.23 20.58
CA SER A 32 -7.49 -47.25 20.12
C SER A 32 -6.78 -45.91 20.37
N ARG A 33 -7.52 -44.81 20.48
CA ARG A 33 -7.00 -43.48 20.83
C ARG A 33 -6.67 -43.30 22.33
N ASP A 34 -7.23 -44.14 23.19
CA ASP A 34 -7.02 -44.08 24.64
C ASP A 34 -5.79 -44.90 25.09
N ILE A 35 -5.12 -45.57 24.14
CA ILE A 35 -3.86 -46.27 24.40
C ILE A 35 -2.81 -45.23 24.80
N ALA A 36 -1.99 -45.57 25.80
CA ALA A 36 -0.96 -44.68 26.32
C ALA A 36 -0.04 -44.16 25.19
N SER A 37 -0.13 -42.85 24.93
CA SER A 37 0.68 -42.13 23.96
C SER A 37 1.08 -40.78 24.55
N HIS A 38 2.30 -40.32 24.23
CA HIS A 38 2.87 -39.09 24.79
C HIS A 38 2.83 -39.01 26.32
N THR A 39 3.25 -40.10 26.98
CA THR A 39 3.26 -40.21 28.46
C THR A 39 4.24 -39.25 29.15
N ASN A 40 5.15 -38.65 28.40
CA ASN A 40 6.15 -37.72 28.91
C ASN A 40 5.90 -36.32 28.35
N LEU A 41 5.65 -35.35 29.24
CA LEU A 41 5.55 -33.94 28.88
C LEU A 41 6.93 -33.35 28.62
N LYS A 42 7.03 -32.42 27.67
CA LYS A 42 8.27 -31.71 27.34
C LYS A 42 8.37 -30.43 28.19
N PRO A 43 9.28 -30.34 29.17
CA PRO A 43 9.56 -29.07 29.84
C PRO A 43 10.36 -28.14 28.91
N ARG A 44 10.20 -26.82 29.09
CA ARG A 44 11.06 -25.82 28.43
C ARG A 44 12.48 -25.95 28.99
N LYS A 45 13.48 -25.95 28.10
CA LYS A 45 14.90 -25.88 28.48
C LYS A 45 15.34 -24.42 28.59
N GLU A 46 16.46 -24.18 29.27
CA GLU A 46 17.14 -22.89 29.22
C GLU A 46 17.41 -22.50 27.76
N GLY A 47 17.15 -21.23 27.41
CA GLY A 47 17.16 -20.70 26.06
C GLY A 47 15.86 -20.89 25.26
N GLN A 48 14.82 -21.52 25.82
CA GLN A 48 13.49 -21.68 25.19
C GLN A 48 12.39 -20.83 25.86
N ASP A 49 12.79 -19.68 26.40
CA ASP A 49 11.94 -18.79 27.19
C ASP A 49 11.37 -19.52 28.42
N THR A 50 12.27 -20.00 29.29
CA THR A 50 11.86 -20.54 30.59
C THR A 50 11.27 -19.42 31.45
N GLN A 51 10.33 -19.74 32.36
CA GLN A 51 9.66 -18.73 33.19
C GLN A 51 10.64 -17.84 33.97
N ASP A 52 11.74 -18.43 34.46
CA ASP A 52 12.77 -17.69 35.19
C ASP A 52 13.59 -16.76 34.28
N GLU A 53 13.78 -17.12 33.01
CA GLU A 53 14.43 -16.24 32.03
C GLU A 53 13.53 -15.06 31.65
N LEU A 54 12.22 -15.30 31.52
CA LEU A 54 11.24 -14.25 31.26
C LEU A 54 11.18 -13.24 32.39
N LYS A 55 11.22 -13.69 33.66
CA LYS A 55 11.25 -12.79 34.83
C LYS A 55 12.48 -11.89 34.89
N ARG A 56 13.63 -12.35 34.38
CA ARG A 56 14.89 -11.59 34.41
C ARG A 56 15.04 -10.62 33.23
N ARG A 57 14.23 -10.74 32.17
CA ARG A 57 14.34 -9.95 30.94
C ARG A 57 13.45 -8.70 30.97
N ASN A 58 13.97 -7.61 30.41
CA ASN A 58 13.18 -6.43 30.09
C ASN A 58 12.54 -6.60 28.72
N LEU A 59 11.31 -7.12 28.68
CA LEU A 59 10.61 -7.40 27.41
C LEU A 59 10.26 -6.15 26.60
N ARG A 60 10.09 -5.00 27.28
CA ARG A 60 9.78 -3.72 26.64
C ARG A 60 10.94 -3.26 25.74
N ASP A 61 12.15 -3.19 26.30
CA ASP A 61 13.33 -2.72 25.58
C ASP A 61 13.69 -3.65 24.40
N GLU A 62 13.55 -4.97 24.59
CA GLU A 62 13.79 -5.96 23.53
C GLU A 62 12.78 -5.82 22.38
N LEU A 63 11.51 -5.55 22.69
CA LEU A 63 10.47 -5.31 21.71
C LEU A 63 10.78 -4.05 20.90
N GLU A 64 11.14 -2.96 21.57
CA GLU A 64 11.44 -1.67 20.93
C GLU A 64 12.64 -1.76 19.98
N ASP A 65 13.76 -2.38 20.40
CA ASP A 65 14.92 -2.60 19.53
C ASP A 65 14.55 -3.47 18.30
N ARG A 66 13.71 -4.50 18.49
CA ARG A 66 13.28 -5.36 17.39
C ARG A 66 12.37 -4.63 16.40
N GLU A 67 11.47 -3.79 16.90
CA GLU A 67 10.63 -2.93 16.07
C GLU A 67 11.47 -1.92 15.29
N GLN A 68 12.43 -1.24 15.94
CA GLN A 68 13.34 -0.30 15.30
C GLN A 68 14.14 -0.94 14.15
N ARG A 69 14.65 -2.17 14.36
CA ARG A 69 15.33 -2.95 13.29
C ARG A 69 14.40 -3.37 12.16
N HIS A 70 13.15 -3.73 12.49
CA HIS A 70 12.16 -4.08 11.48
C HIS A 70 11.75 -2.86 10.63
N PHE A 71 11.51 -1.71 11.24
CA PHE A 71 11.14 -0.49 10.52
C PHE A 71 12.31 0.06 9.69
N SER A 72 13.54 0.04 10.21
CA SER A 72 14.72 0.47 9.44
C SER A 72 14.99 -0.42 8.22
N SER A 73 14.88 -1.75 8.37
CA SER A 73 15.04 -2.67 7.24
C SER A 73 13.92 -2.55 6.20
N LYS A 74 12.66 -2.38 6.64
CA LYS A 74 11.52 -2.15 5.74
C LYS A 74 11.70 -0.87 4.93
N ASN A 75 12.08 0.24 5.56
CA ASN A 75 12.27 1.53 4.88
C ASN A 75 13.41 1.48 3.86
N LYS A 76 14.52 0.79 4.18
CA LYS A 76 15.65 0.59 3.24
C LYS A 76 15.23 -0.22 2.00
N SER A 77 14.36 -1.22 2.17
CA SER A 77 13.87 -2.04 1.06
C SER A 77 13.00 -1.28 0.05
N TYR A 78 12.23 -0.28 0.50
CA TYR A 78 11.39 0.54 -0.40
C TYR A 78 12.10 1.78 -0.96
N GLY A 79 13.19 2.25 -0.33
CA GLY A 79 13.95 3.43 -0.74
C GLY A 79 14.71 3.25 -2.06
N SER A 80 15.31 2.08 -2.31
CA SER A 80 16.10 1.82 -3.52
C SER A 80 15.29 1.86 -4.83
N LYS A 81 13.95 1.83 -4.77
CA LYS A 81 13.09 1.92 -5.95
C LYS A 81 12.58 3.34 -6.25
N ARG A 82 12.80 4.30 -5.34
CA ARG A 82 12.26 5.68 -5.46
C ARG A 82 13.32 6.74 -5.79
N GLU A 83 14.60 6.38 -5.89
CA GLU A 83 15.67 7.34 -6.23
C GLU A 83 15.61 7.90 -7.66
N ILE A 84 14.66 7.48 -8.50
CA ILE A 84 14.55 7.96 -9.89
C ILE A 84 13.46 9.03 -10.10
N GLU A 85 12.48 9.24 -9.20
CA GLU A 85 11.31 10.09 -9.57
C GLU A 85 10.92 11.26 -8.65
N ASP A 86 11.40 11.42 -7.42
CA ASP A 86 10.84 12.48 -6.55
C ASP A 86 11.90 13.48 -6.05
N HIS A 87 12.37 14.36 -6.94
CA HIS A 87 12.86 15.67 -6.53
C HIS A 87 11.65 16.62 -6.41
N ILE A 88 11.43 17.11 -5.17
CA ILE A 88 10.62 18.28 -4.81
C ILE A 88 9.10 18.03 -4.74
N VAL A 89 8.65 17.45 -3.61
CA VAL A 89 7.46 17.98 -2.92
C VAL A 89 7.81 18.05 -1.44
N ALA A 90 7.85 19.27 -0.89
CA ALA A 90 7.90 19.49 0.54
C ALA A 90 6.65 18.86 1.16
N ARG A 91 6.84 17.71 1.81
CA ARG A 91 5.79 17.02 2.55
C ARG A 91 5.44 17.92 3.73
N SER A 92 4.27 18.53 3.68
CA SER A 92 3.66 19.19 4.84
C SER A 92 3.72 18.22 6.02
N VAL A 93 4.28 18.71 7.13
CA VAL A 93 4.34 18.03 8.41
C VAL A 93 2.89 17.81 8.85
N ASP A 94 2.40 16.59 8.64
CA ASP A 94 1.07 16.18 9.09
C ASP A 94 1.19 15.70 10.52
N ALA A 95 0.40 16.33 11.38
CA ALA A 95 0.42 16.20 12.82
C ALA A 95 -0.58 15.13 13.23
N ASP A 96 -0.09 13.98 13.69
CA ASP A 96 -0.84 13.13 14.61
C ASP A 96 0.11 12.16 15.32
N ASP A 97 0.75 12.65 16.37
CA ASP A 97 1.35 11.80 17.40
C ASP A 97 1.13 12.50 18.74
N SER A 98 -0.09 12.33 19.27
CA SER A 98 -0.38 12.67 20.66
C SER A 98 -0.99 11.46 21.35
N ASP A 99 -0.15 10.78 22.12
CA ASP A 99 -0.54 9.78 23.10
C ASP A 99 -1.59 10.37 24.05
N VAL A 100 -2.82 9.83 23.99
CA VAL A 100 -3.87 10.16 24.95
C VAL A 100 -3.64 9.36 26.23
N GLU A 101 -2.89 9.94 27.15
CA GLU A 101 -3.08 9.65 28.58
C GLU A 101 -4.49 10.12 28.98
N VAL A 102 -5.21 9.29 29.72
CA VAL A 102 -6.58 9.57 30.17
C VAL A 102 -6.55 10.74 31.16
N LYS A 103 -6.68 11.96 30.64
CA LYS A 103 -6.87 13.18 31.41
C LYS A 103 -8.26 13.19 32.05
N SER A 104 -8.28 13.43 33.37
CA SER A 104 -9.46 13.64 34.21
C SER A 104 -10.50 14.53 33.51
N ASP A 105 -11.80 14.27 33.73
CA ASP A 105 -12.91 14.89 33.02
C ASP A 105 -12.88 16.44 33.02
N ASP A 106 -12.26 17.05 34.03
CA ASP A 106 -12.09 18.50 34.15
C ASP A 106 -11.10 19.09 33.12
N GLU A 107 -10.03 18.36 32.77
CA GLU A 107 -9.03 18.81 31.79
C GLU A 107 -9.55 18.73 30.35
N ARG A 108 -10.49 17.81 30.07
CA ARG A 108 -11.13 17.69 28.76
C ARG A 108 -11.99 18.91 28.44
N LEU A 109 -12.67 19.48 29.43
CA LEU A 109 -13.53 20.65 29.26
C LEU A 109 -12.73 21.93 28.93
N ILE A 110 -11.51 22.06 29.45
CA ILE A 110 -10.62 23.18 29.13
C ILE A 110 -10.18 23.09 27.66
N ILE A 111 -9.76 21.90 27.20
CA ILE A 111 -9.33 21.68 25.82
C ILE A 111 -10.48 21.94 24.83
N TRP A 112 -11.70 21.48 25.14
CA TRP A 112 -12.87 21.73 24.28
C TRP A 112 -13.21 23.22 24.16
N ARG A 113 -13.05 23.99 25.24
CA ARG A 113 -13.25 25.45 25.23
C ARG A 113 -12.23 26.13 24.34
N GLU A 114 -10.96 25.76 24.46
CA GLU A 114 -9.85 26.35 23.69
C GLU A 114 -9.96 26.02 22.20
N LEU A 115 -10.39 24.80 21.85
CA LEU A 115 -10.68 24.40 20.46
C LEU A 115 -11.87 25.17 19.87
N TYR A 116 -12.91 25.41 20.67
CA TYR A 116 -14.08 26.18 20.23
C TYR A 116 -13.72 27.65 19.95
N GLU A 117 -12.92 28.25 20.82
CA GLU A 117 -12.38 29.61 20.62
C GLU A 117 -11.48 29.69 19.39
N ARG A 118 -10.68 28.66 19.12
CA ARG A 118 -9.82 28.61 17.92
C ARG A 118 -10.62 28.49 16.62
N GLN A 119 -11.70 27.71 16.61
CA GLN A 119 -12.60 27.65 15.46
C GLN A 119 -13.27 29.00 15.18
N GLN A 120 -13.71 29.71 16.22
CA GLN A 120 -14.30 31.05 16.08
C GLN A 120 -13.30 32.03 15.45
N GLN A 121 -12.03 32.01 15.88
CA GLN A 121 -10.98 32.86 15.30
C GLN A 121 -10.67 32.50 13.84
N GLU A 122 -10.60 31.21 13.51
CA GLU A 122 -10.39 30.76 12.12
C GLU A 122 -11.54 31.20 11.22
N GLU A 123 -12.79 31.09 11.67
CA GLU A 123 -13.96 31.57 10.93
C GLU A 123 -13.96 33.10 10.76
N GLU A 124 -13.66 33.87 11.81
CA GLU A 124 -13.54 35.33 11.71
C GLU A 124 -12.45 35.77 10.74
N LEU A 125 -11.29 35.10 10.73
CA LEU A 125 -10.22 35.37 9.79
C LEU A 125 -10.65 35.06 8.35
N LYS A 126 -11.38 33.96 8.14
CA LYS A 126 -11.92 33.57 6.84
C LYS A 126 -12.97 34.56 6.33
N VAL A 127 -13.80 35.10 7.23
CA VAL A 127 -14.76 36.16 6.90
C VAL A 127 -14.03 37.45 6.54
N LYS A 128 -13.01 37.86 7.32
CA LYS A 128 -12.17 39.03 7.00
C LYS A 128 -11.42 38.88 5.67
N GLU A 129 -10.92 37.68 5.37
CA GLU A 129 -10.26 37.37 4.09
C GLU A 129 -11.26 37.44 2.93
N ALA A 130 -12.46 36.88 3.08
CA ALA A 130 -13.53 36.96 2.09
C ALA A 130 -14.01 38.42 1.87
N GLU A 131 -14.03 39.24 2.92
CA GLU A 131 -14.38 40.65 2.85
C GLU A 131 -13.31 41.47 2.10
N LEU A 132 -12.03 41.19 2.35
CA LEU A 132 -10.91 41.76 1.58
C LEU A 132 -10.94 41.35 0.10
N LEU A 133 -11.30 40.09 -0.19
CA LEU A 133 -11.48 39.60 -1.56
C LEU A 133 -12.68 40.23 -2.28
N ARG A 134 -13.76 40.54 -1.55
CA ARG A 134 -14.95 41.20 -2.11
C ARG A 134 -14.74 42.70 -2.37
N GLY A 135 -13.88 43.36 -1.61
CA GLY A 135 -13.63 44.80 -1.70
C GLY A 135 -12.73 45.25 -2.86
N ASN A 136 -12.08 44.33 -3.59
CA ASN A 136 -11.09 44.66 -4.61
C ASN A 136 -11.62 44.42 -6.04
N PRO A 137 -12.01 45.47 -6.80
CA PRO A 137 -12.58 45.32 -8.13
C PRO A 137 -11.59 44.86 -9.21
N LEU A 138 -10.31 44.64 -8.90
CA LEU A 138 -9.30 44.16 -9.84
C LEU A 138 -9.16 42.62 -9.92
N LEU A 139 -9.80 41.87 -9.03
CA LEU A 139 -9.61 40.41 -8.93
C LEU A 139 -10.76 39.56 -9.50
N ASN A 140 -11.87 40.17 -9.94
CA ASN A 140 -13.09 39.45 -10.33
C ASN A 140 -13.34 39.37 -11.85
N ASN A 141 -12.29 39.19 -12.67
CA ASN A 141 -12.48 38.92 -14.10
C ASN A 141 -11.53 37.84 -14.65
N PRO A 142 -11.98 36.58 -14.84
CA PRO A 142 -11.24 35.61 -15.61
C PRO A 142 -11.51 35.83 -17.12
N THR A 143 -10.97 36.91 -17.70
CA THR A 143 -10.85 36.99 -19.16
C THR A 143 -9.81 35.98 -19.63
N SER A 144 -10.30 34.92 -20.24
CA SER A 144 -9.50 33.86 -20.87
C SER A 144 -8.64 34.41 -22.02
N PHE A 145 -7.34 34.54 -21.81
CA PHE A 145 -6.36 34.62 -22.89
C PHE A 145 -5.77 33.23 -23.15
N ASN A 146 -6.38 32.49 -24.08
CA ASN A 146 -5.82 31.24 -24.59
C ASN A 146 -4.91 31.55 -25.79
N VAL A 147 -3.60 31.67 -25.55
CA VAL A 147 -2.59 31.60 -26.62
C VAL A 147 -2.12 30.14 -26.72
N LYS A 148 -2.57 29.43 -27.75
CA LYS A 148 -2.06 28.11 -28.15
C LYS A 148 -0.59 28.24 -28.55
N ARG A 149 0.34 27.93 -27.64
CA ARG A 149 1.73 27.62 -28.00
C ARG A 149 1.81 26.20 -28.57
N ARG A 150 1.96 26.11 -29.89
CA ARG A 150 2.43 24.88 -30.54
C ARG A 150 3.92 24.73 -30.23
N PHE A 151 4.28 23.72 -29.45
CA PHE A 151 5.67 23.28 -29.34
C PHE A 151 5.97 22.35 -30.51
N GLU A 152 6.68 22.87 -31.50
CA GLU A 152 7.44 22.08 -32.47
C GLU A 152 8.62 21.45 -31.72
N SER A 153 8.55 20.15 -31.45
CA SER A 153 9.69 19.37 -30.98
C SER A 153 10.54 18.96 -32.18
N ARG A 154 11.47 19.82 -32.60
CA ARG A 154 12.64 19.41 -33.36
C ARG A 154 13.89 19.87 -32.64
N LEU A 155 14.89 18.99 -32.70
CA LEU A 155 16.30 19.19 -32.33
C LEU A 155 16.63 18.86 -30.87
N PHE A 156 17.17 17.67 -30.63
CA PHE A 156 18.50 17.52 -30.01
C PHE A 156 18.91 16.04 -29.95
N ILE A 157 19.71 15.57 -30.92
CA ILE A 157 20.93 14.76 -30.71
C ILE A 157 21.85 15.02 -31.91
N LYS A 158 22.86 15.87 -31.73
CA LYS A 158 24.12 15.79 -32.50
C LYS A 158 25.25 15.91 -31.49
N GLN A 159 25.78 14.77 -31.06
CA GLN A 159 27.02 14.69 -30.31
C GLN A 159 28.07 13.98 -31.18
N ALA A 160 29.03 14.80 -31.63
CA ALA A 160 30.44 14.50 -31.87
C ALA A 160 30.85 13.18 -32.57
N VAL A 161 31.24 13.28 -33.85
CA VAL A 161 32.43 12.61 -34.37
C VAL A 161 33.16 13.58 -35.34
N LYS A 162 34.44 13.81 -35.08
CA LYS A 162 35.33 14.71 -35.85
C LYS A 162 35.68 14.07 -37.21
N PRO A 163 35.63 14.79 -38.36
CA PRO A 163 36.21 14.28 -39.60
C PRO A 163 37.69 14.68 -39.68
N ILE A 164 38.57 13.69 -39.63
CA ILE A 164 39.94 13.82 -40.11
C ILE A 164 39.87 13.93 -41.63
N THR A 165 40.44 15.01 -42.13
CA THR A 165 40.63 15.33 -43.54
C THR A 165 41.45 14.26 -44.24
N VAL A 166 40.86 13.58 -45.23
CA VAL A 166 41.62 13.05 -46.36
C VAL A 166 40.88 13.41 -47.63
N PHE A 167 41.42 14.41 -48.29
CA PHE A 167 41.09 14.86 -49.62
C PHE A 167 41.48 13.73 -50.59
N CYS A 168 40.50 13.04 -51.19
CA CYS A 168 40.76 12.23 -52.36
C CYS A 168 39.56 12.31 -53.31
N LEU A 169 39.88 12.66 -54.54
CA LEU A 169 38.99 13.00 -55.65
C LEU A 169 38.02 11.85 -55.93
N LEU A 170 36.77 11.97 -55.47
CA LEU A 170 35.65 11.13 -55.90
C LEU A 170 34.55 12.06 -56.43
N PRO A 171 33.92 11.71 -57.57
CA PRO A 171 33.02 12.59 -58.29
C PRO A 171 31.78 12.91 -57.46
N LEU A 172 31.23 14.12 -57.67
CA LEU A 172 30.01 14.67 -57.06
C LEU A 172 28.73 13.82 -57.23
N THR A 173 28.84 12.59 -57.73
CA THR A 173 27.73 11.64 -57.92
C THR A 173 27.52 10.69 -56.75
N LEU A 174 28.42 10.62 -55.76
CA LEU A 174 28.26 9.73 -54.59
C LEU A 174 27.81 10.42 -53.29
N LEU A 175 27.71 11.75 -53.24
CA LEU A 175 27.00 12.46 -52.16
C LEU A 175 25.48 12.28 -52.27
N SER A 176 24.96 11.97 -53.46
CA SER A 176 23.54 11.67 -53.65
C SER A 176 23.11 10.35 -53.03
N LEU A 177 24.01 9.37 -52.89
CA LEU A 177 23.68 8.05 -52.34
C LEU A 177 23.92 7.94 -50.82
N PHE A 178 24.76 8.81 -50.25
CA PHE A 178 24.92 8.89 -48.79
C PHE A 178 23.73 9.59 -48.11
N GLU A 179 23.12 10.58 -48.78
CA GLU A 179 21.83 11.16 -48.39
C GLU A 179 20.66 10.17 -48.61
N PHE A 180 20.74 9.35 -49.67
CA PHE A 180 19.67 8.39 -50.01
C PHE A 180 19.51 7.24 -49.00
N LEU A 181 20.56 6.90 -48.26
CA LEU A 181 20.50 5.87 -47.21
C LEU A 181 20.04 6.42 -45.85
N TYR A 182 19.95 7.74 -45.68
CA TYR A 182 19.38 8.37 -44.48
C TYR A 182 17.89 8.74 -44.62
N THR A 183 17.31 8.58 -45.81
CA THR A 183 15.89 8.86 -46.09
C THR A 183 15.10 7.64 -46.55
N LEU A 184 15.55 6.44 -46.18
CA LEU A 184 14.65 5.28 -46.10
C LEU A 184 14.01 5.30 -44.72
N ASP A 185 13.01 6.19 -44.55
CA ASP A 185 12.05 6.07 -43.46
C ASP A 185 11.44 4.66 -43.57
N LEU A 186 11.91 3.78 -42.68
CA LEU A 186 11.43 2.41 -42.58
C LEU A 186 9.92 2.47 -42.39
N PHE A 187 9.19 2.10 -43.45
CA PHE A 187 7.76 1.88 -43.41
C PHE A 187 7.47 0.93 -42.25
N ARG A 188 6.99 1.48 -41.14
CA ARG A 188 6.76 0.70 -39.94
C ARG A 188 5.45 -0.03 -40.17
N TRP A 189 5.49 -1.35 -40.13
CA TRP A 189 4.34 -2.23 -40.33
C TRP A 189 3.13 -1.90 -39.41
N ASP A 190 3.36 -1.17 -38.33
CA ASP A 190 2.35 -0.67 -37.38
C ASP A 190 1.59 0.59 -37.84
N ASP A 191 1.98 1.24 -38.95
CA ASP A 191 1.49 2.59 -39.23
C ASP A 191 0.04 2.64 -39.72
N ASP A 192 -0.43 1.55 -40.34
CA ASP A 192 -1.80 1.32 -40.82
C ASP A 192 -2.76 0.79 -39.73
N VAL A 193 -2.28 0.63 -38.48
CA VAL A 193 -3.12 0.17 -37.37
C VAL A 193 -3.88 1.35 -36.75
N VAL A 194 -5.21 1.27 -36.77
CA VAL A 194 -6.14 2.31 -36.26
C VAL A 194 -6.06 2.53 -34.75
N PHE A 195 -5.61 1.53 -33.97
CA PHE A 195 -5.47 1.62 -32.52
C PHE A 195 -4.01 1.56 -32.10
N LYS A 196 -3.49 2.66 -31.55
CA LYS A 196 -2.10 2.76 -31.09
C LYS A 196 -2.07 2.90 -29.55
N ASN A 197 -1.20 2.15 -28.88
CA ASN A 197 -0.84 2.33 -27.46
C ASN A 197 -2.00 2.29 -26.43
N GLN A 198 -3.00 1.41 -26.60
CA GLN A 198 -4.19 1.35 -25.74
C GLN A 198 -3.90 1.11 -24.24
N ALA A 199 -2.89 0.31 -23.91
CA ALA A 199 -2.50 0.00 -22.53
C ALA A 199 -1.42 0.96 -21.97
N ARG A 200 -1.11 2.05 -22.69
CA ARG A 200 -0.05 2.98 -22.26
C ARG A 200 -0.52 3.75 -21.02
N GLY A 201 0.07 3.39 -19.88
CA GLY A 201 -0.24 4.00 -18.59
C GLY A 201 -1.22 3.21 -17.72
N GLU A 202 -1.58 1.98 -18.09
CA GLU A 202 -2.43 1.15 -17.23
C GLU A 202 -1.76 0.89 -15.87
N THR A 203 -2.44 1.24 -14.79
CA THR A 203 -1.93 1.06 -13.43
C THR A 203 -1.97 -0.42 -13.07
N LYS A 204 -0.78 -0.98 -12.78
CA LYS A 204 -0.68 -2.36 -12.31
C LYS A 204 -1.49 -2.51 -11.02
N THR A 205 -2.31 -3.56 -10.94
CA THR A 205 -3.11 -3.83 -9.74
C THR A 205 -2.20 -3.93 -8.52
N ALA A 206 -2.39 -3.01 -7.57
CA ALA A 206 -1.65 -2.99 -6.33
C ALA A 206 -1.90 -4.26 -5.52
N LYS A 207 -0.88 -4.71 -4.77
CA LYS A 207 -1.05 -5.79 -3.81
C LYS A 207 -1.97 -5.30 -2.70
N ARG A 208 -3.17 -5.87 -2.63
CA ARG A 208 -4.17 -5.57 -1.60
C ARG A 208 -4.68 -6.87 -0.99
N PHE A 209 -5.12 -6.77 0.26
CA PHE A 209 -5.86 -7.82 0.93
C PHE A 209 -7.30 -7.34 1.12
N ILE A 210 -8.27 -8.17 0.73
CA ILE A 210 -9.69 -7.90 0.89
C ILE A 210 -10.26 -9.01 1.76
N ASN A 211 -10.84 -8.64 2.91
CA ASN A 211 -11.53 -9.55 3.82
C ASN A 211 -12.96 -9.85 3.33
N ASP A 212 -13.06 -10.43 2.14
CA ASP A 212 -14.32 -10.81 1.48
C ASP A 212 -14.05 -12.10 0.69
N THR A 213 -14.81 -13.17 0.95
CA THR A 213 -14.55 -14.48 0.36
C THR A 213 -14.82 -14.56 -1.13
N ILE A 214 -15.65 -13.66 -1.68
CA ILE A 214 -16.05 -13.66 -3.10
C ILE A 214 -15.40 -12.52 -3.89
N ARG A 215 -15.12 -11.38 -3.25
CA ARG A 215 -14.50 -10.22 -3.92
C ARG A 215 -12.99 -10.19 -3.83
N ASN A 216 -12.39 -11.04 -2.99
CA ASN A 216 -10.94 -11.15 -2.91
C ASN A 216 -10.34 -11.47 -4.29
N ASP A 217 -9.16 -10.91 -4.54
CA ASP A 217 -8.37 -11.16 -5.74
C ASP A 217 -8.03 -12.66 -5.88
N PHE A 218 -7.92 -13.41 -4.78
CA PHE A 218 -7.79 -14.88 -4.82
C PHE A 218 -9.02 -15.53 -5.45
N HIS A 219 -10.23 -15.20 -5.01
CA HIS A 219 -11.46 -15.82 -5.50
C HIS A 219 -11.71 -15.49 -6.97
N ARG A 220 -11.48 -14.24 -7.37
CA ARG A 220 -11.59 -13.83 -8.79
C ARG A 220 -10.63 -14.62 -9.69
N LYS A 221 -9.37 -14.79 -9.27
CA LYS A 221 -8.39 -15.62 -10.00
C LYS A 221 -8.76 -17.10 -10.01
N PHE A 222 -9.31 -17.61 -8.90
CA PHE A 222 -9.79 -18.98 -8.82
C PHE A 222 -10.91 -19.22 -9.85
N LEU A 223 -11.92 -18.35 -9.88
CA LEU A 223 -13.02 -18.45 -10.85
C LEU A 223 -12.51 -18.33 -12.28
N GLN A 224 -11.67 -17.34 -12.60
CA GLN A 224 -11.08 -17.20 -13.95
C GLN A 224 -10.26 -18.42 -14.39
N LYS A 225 -9.64 -19.15 -13.45
CA LYS A 225 -8.84 -20.33 -13.76
C LYS A 225 -9.69 -21.58 -13.97
N TYR A 226 -10.70 -21.80 -13.14
CA TYR A 226 -11.45 -23.05 -13.10
C TYR A 226 -12.82 -22.99 -13.80
N MET A 227 -13.39 -21.80 -13.95
CA MET A 227 -14.64 -21.56 -14.66
C MET A 227 -14.30 -20.75 -15.92
N LYS A 228 -14.67 -21.29 -17.09
CA LYS A 228 -14.39 -20.69 -18.39
C LYS A 228 -15.69 -20.19 -19.02
#